data_AF-A0A380W2I1-F1
#
_entry.id   AF-A0A380W2I1-F1
#
_cell.length_a   1.000
_cell.length_b   1.000
_cell.length_c   1.000
_cell.angle_alpha   90.00
_cell.angle_beta   90.00
_cell.angle_gamma   90.00
#
_symmetry.space_group_name_H-M   'P 1'
#
loop_
_entity.id
_entity.type
_entity.pdbx_description
1 polymer ?
#
loop_
_entity_poly.entity_id
_entity_poly.type
_entity_poly.pdbx_seq_one_letter_code
_entity_poly.pdbx_strand_id
1 'polypeptide(L)'
;MMLRMLAPMTAVALIGCMAVPVSLQAQTPKAHSSKAPAAKSSKAKPAAKPASKPAAAHAGGAEPTLVGQYATWGAYVATPNGKKVCFALAKPSSSKTNPPNRPRDPGYAFVSTRPSEKVTNEVSIMIGYQIKPGSDSTLAIGNARYAMYAQGDGLWIKNAAEEDRLIDAMRKGADATVKATSAKGTDTTDVFSLKGLSQALDKVAQECRK
;
A
#
# COMPACT_ATOMS: atom_id res chain seq x y z
N MET A 1 4.01 40.48 -47.69
CA MET A 1 3.06 41.25 -46.86
C MET A 1 3.14 40.71 -45.43
N MET A 2 4.14 41.10 -44.62
CA MET A 2 4.16 42.32 -43.79
C MET A 2 2.86 42.54 -43.00
N LEU A 3 2.86 42.22 -41.70
CA LEU A 3 2.67 43.25 -40.68
C LEU A 3 3.25 42.84 -39.30
N ARG A 4 4.04 43.75 -38.75
CA ARG A 4 4.69 43.76 -37.43
C ARG A 4 3.71 44.27 -36.36
N MET A 5 3.93 43.93 -35.08
CA MET A 5 3.82 44.79 -33.88
C MET A 5 4.16 43.93 -32.64
N LEU A 6 5.30 44.03 -31.94
CA LEU A 6 5.83 45.07 -31.02
C LEU A 6 4.91 45.42 -29.82
N ALA A 7 5.19 44.76 -28.68
CA ALA A 7 5.17 45.11 -27.23
C ALA A 7 4.23 46.21 -26.66
N PRO A 8 3.94 46.17 -25.33
CA PRO A 8 4.87 46.77 -24.38
C PRO A 8 5.13 45.96 -23.08
N MET A 9 6.36 46.11 -22.60
CA MET A 9 6.79 45.85 -21.22
C MET A 9 6.14 46.87 -20.27
N THR A 10 5.74 46.42 -19.07
CA THR A 10 5.58 47.29 -17.90
C THR A 10 6.34 46.67 -16.73
N ALA A 11 7.31 47.43 -16.21
CA ALA A 11 8.10 47.16 -15.01
C ALA A 11 7.80 48.25 -13.98
N VAL A 12 7.52 47.91 -12.72
CA VAL A 12 7.63 48.75 -11.50
C VAL A 12 7.76 47.78 -10.30
N ALA A 13 8.96 47.60 -9.73
CA ALA A 13 9.49 48.19 -8.47
C ALA A 13 8.83 47.61 -7.17
N LEU A 14 9.51 46.78 -6.35
CA LEU A 14 10.55 47.02 -5.33
C LEU A 14 9.98 47.15 -3.90
N ILE A 15 10.73 46.57 -2.94
CA ILE A 15 10.78 46.81 -1.48
C ILE A 15 10.01 45.83 -0.57
N GLY A 16 10.76 45.16 0.32
CA GLY A 16 10.19 44.53 1.52
C GLY A 16 11.01 43.44 2.19
N CYS A 17 12.28 43.69 2.54
CA CYS A 17 13.04 42.84 3.47
C CYS A 17 12.40 42.86 4.87
N MET A 18 12.05 41.71 5.45
CA MET A 18 12.17 41.49 6.90
C MET A 18 12.63 40.06 7.18
N ALA A 19 13.85 39.99 7.72
CA ALA A 19 14.47 38.80 8.26
C ALA A 19 13.82 38.44 9.61
N VAL A 20 13.52 37.16 9.80
CA VAL A 20 13.17 36.60 11.12
C VAL A 20 14.42 35.94 11.69
N PRO A 21 14.89 36.34 12.89
CA PRO A 21 16.09 35.75 13.47
C PRO A 21 15.81 34.36 14.06
N VAL A 22 16.63 33.41 13.61
CA VAL A 22 16.90 32.12 14.25
C VAL A 22 17.62 32.37 15.57
N SER A 23 17.02 31.95 16.69
CA SER A 23 17.73 31.83 17.97
C SER A 23 18.25 30.41 18.14
N LEU A 24 19.56 30.27 17.95
CA LEU A 24 20.38 29.12 18.31
C LEU A 24 20.89 29.33 19.74
N GLN A 25 20.54 28.47 20.68
CA GLN A 25 21.29 28.32 21.94
C GLN A 25 21.58 26.84 22.18
N ALA A 26 22.84 26.48 21.95
CA ALA A 26 23.49 25.29 22.49
C ALA A 26 24.44 25.75 23.59
N GLN A 27 24.37 25.12 24.77
CA GLN A 27 25.44 25.13 25.78
C GLN A 27 25.28 23.91 26.70
N THR A 28 26.23 22.98 26.57
CA THR A 28 26.61 21.91 27.52
C THR A 28 27.59 22.48 28.58
N PRO A 29 28.24 21.72 29.49
CA PRO A 29 27.97 20.40 30.11
C PRO A 29 28.10 20.44 31.67
N LYS A 30 27.75 19.36 32.38
CA LYS A 30 28.57 18.81 33.48
C LYS A 30 28.02 17.46 33.98
N ALA A 31 28.88 16.44 33.91
CA ALA A 31 28.75 15.19 34.62
C ALA A 31 28.85 15.42 36.14
N HIS A 32 28.21 14.57 36.94
CA HIS A 32 28.85 13.80 38.02
C HIS A 32 27.89 12.75 38.56
N SER A 33 28.47 11.58 38.76
CA SER A 33 27.85 10.32 39.18
C SER A 33 27.23 10.35 40.57
N SER A 34 26.37 9.35 40.78
CA SER A 34 26.41 8.38 41.89
C SER A 34 25.29 8.41 42.95
N LYS A 35 24.93 7.16 43.30
CA LYS A 35 24.20 6.64 44.47
C LYS A 35 22.67 6.68 44.48
N ALA A 36 22.10 5.50 44.22
CA ALA A 36 21.01 4.96 45.04
C ALA A 36 21.54 4.64 46.46
N PRO A 37 20.70 4.64 47.51
CA PRO A 37 19.87 3.46 47.76
C PRO A 37 18.48 3.70 48.41
N ALA A 38 17.61 2.72 48.17
CA ALA A 38 16.63 2.09 49.08
C ALA A 38 15.63 2.94 49.91
N ALA A 39 14.35 2.70 49.56
CA ALA A 39 13.23 2.33 50.43
C ALA A 39 12.83 3.23 51.62
N LYS A 40 11.61 3.77 51.58
CA LYS A 40 10.47 3.32 52.43
C LYS A 40 9.16 4.06 52.10
N SER A 41 8.10 3.28 52.23
CA SER A 41 6.66 3.53 52.11
C SER A 41 6.11 4.83 52.70
N SER A 42 5.09 5.43 52.07
CA SER A 42 3.77 5.62 52.71
C SER A 42 2.68 6.19 51.77
N LYS A 43 1.55 5.46 51.74
CA LYS A 43 0.14 5.90 51.76
C LYS A 43 -0.52 6.55 50.51
N ALA A 44 -1.59 5.86 50.10
CA ALA A 44 -2.63 6.17 49.09
C ALA A 44 -3.33 7.53 49.29
N LYS A 45 -3.87 8.19 48.25
CA LYS A 45 -5.20 8.01 47.58
C LYS A 45 -5.51 9.32 46.79
N PRO A 46 -6.49 9.46 45.84
CA PRO A 46 -7.32 8.52 45.07
C PRO A 46 -7.19 8.65 43.52
N ALA A 47 -7.73 7.64 42.85
CA ALA A 47 -7.85 7.49 41.40
C ALA A 47 -8.55 8.66 40.66
N ALA A 48 -7.89 9.17 39.62
CA ALA A 48 -8.52 9.94 38.55
C ALA A 48 -9.05 8.97 37.48
N LYS A 49 -10.36 9.00 37.28
CA LYS A 49 -11.11 8.25 36.26
C LYS A 49 -10.62 8.71 34.87
N PRO A 50 -10.10 7.85 33.98
CA PRO A 50 -9.79 8.28 32.62
C PRO A 50 -11.11 8.55 31.90
N ALA A 51 -11.31 9.80 31.47
CA ALA A 51 -12.40 10.16 30.58
C ALA A 51 -12.24 9.37 29.27
N SER A 52 -13.19 8.50 28.98
CA SER A 52 -13.30 7.76 27.72
C SER A 52 -13.50 8.75 26.58
N LYS A 53 -12.45 8.97 25.79
CA LYS A 53 -12.51 9.64 24.49
C LYS A 53 -13.49 8.86 23.59
N PRO A 54 -14.47 9.50 22.92
CA PRO A 54 -15.37 8.80 22.01
C PRO A 54 -14.55 8.12 20.92
N ALA A 55 -14.73 6.80 20.77
CA ALA A 55 -14.20 6.06 19.64
C ALA A 55 -14.78 6.67 18.36
N ALA A 56 -13.90 7.07 17.44
CA ALA A 56 -14.31 7.45 16.11
C ALA A 56 -15.09 6.27 15.50
N ALA A 57 -16.32 6.55 15.06
CA ALA A 57 -17.13 5.61 14.33
C ALA A 57 -16.32 5.07 13.14
N HIS A 58 -15.96 3.79 13.19
CA HIS A 58 -15.45 3.10 12.03
C HIS A 58 -16.61 3.01 11.05
N ALA A 59 -16.47 3.62 9.87
CA ALA A 59 -17.40 3.42 8.78
C ALA A 59 -17.50 1.90 8.56
N GLY A 60 -18.70 1.35 8.81
CA GLY A 60 -18.93 -0.08 8.92
C GLY A 60 -18.70 -0.82 7.61
N GLY A 61 -17.49 -1.33 7.41
CA GLY A 61 -17.23 -2.52 6.63
C GLY A 61 -16.85 -3.63 7.61
N ALA A 62 -17.52 -4.79 7.54
CA ALA A 62 -17.08 -5.95 8.30
C ALA A 62 -15.62 -6.27 7.93
N GLU A 63 -14.75 -6.37 8.92
CA GLU A 63 -13.35 -6.73 8.71
C GLU A 63 -13.29 -8.12 8.04
N PRO A 64 -12.43 -8.32 7.02
CA PRO A 64 -12.33 -9.61 6.35
C PRO A 64 -11.99 -10.73 7.33
N THR A 65 -12.75 -11.82 7.28
CA THR A 65 -12.52 -13.01 8.10
C THR A 65 -11.55 -13.95 7.37
N LEU A 66 -10.44 -14.31 8.03
CA LEU A 66 -9.51 -15.34 7.54
C LEU A 66 -10.17 -16.72 7.63
N VAL A 67 -10.25 -17.42 6.50
CA VAL A 67 -10.86 -18.75 6.39
C VAL A 67 -9.84 -19.85 6.07
N GLY A 68 -8.58 -19.49 5.80
CA GLY A 68 -7.47 -20.44 5.61
C GLY A 68 -6.14 -19.72 5.36
N GLN A 69 -5.04 -20.31 5.82
CA GLN A 69 -3.68 -19.81 5.59
C GLN A 69 -2.85 -20.91 4.91
N TYR A 70 -2.20 -20.56 3.80
CA TYR A 70 -1.46 -21.47 2.94
C TYR A 70 -0.11 -20.85 2.57
N ALA A 71 0.93 -21.21 3.32
CA ALA A 71 2.23 -20.56 3.25
C ALA A 71 2.10 -19.03 3.34
N THR A 72 2.43 -18.28 2.29
CA THR A 72 2.35 -16.81 2.28
C THR A 72 0.97 -16.26 1.93
N TRP A 73 0.04 -17.10 1.49
CA TRP A 73 -1.30 -16.69 1.05
C TRP A 73 -2.35 -16.96 2.11
N GLY A 74 -3.12 -15.93 2.48
CA GLY A 74 -4.33 -16.07 3.27
C GLY A 74 -5.57 -16.06 2.36
N ALA A 75 -6.55 -16.90 2.65
CA ALA A 75 -7.88 -16.86 2.04
C ALA A 75 -8.86 -16.19 3.00
N TYR A 76 -9.62 -15.22 2.50
CA TYR A 76 -10.50 -14.37 3.29
C TYR A 76 -11.90 -14.31 2.71
N VAL A 77 -12.87 -14.01 3.57
CA VAL A 77 -14.26 -13.67 3.20
C VAL A 77 -14.63 -12.33 3.83
N ALA A 78 -15.23 -11.45 3.06
CA ALA A 78 -15.81 -10.20 3.51
C ALA A 78 -17.21 -10.02 2.93
N THR A 79 -18.03 -9.21 3.60
CA THR A 79 -19.40 -8.91 3.14
C THR A 79 -19.65 -7.40 3.13
N PRO A 80 -18.86 -6.60 2.36
CA PRO A 80 -19.08 -5.17 2.25
C PRO A 80 -20.48 -4.88 1.70
N ASN A 81 -21.24 -4.03 2.38
CA ASN A 81 -22.60 -3.63 1.97
C ASN A 81 -23.54 -4.83 1.71
N GLY A 82 -23.38 -5.93 2.45
CA GLY A 82 -24.20 -7.14 2.26
C GLY A 82 -23.79 -8.01 1.06
N LYS A 83 -22.76 -7.62 0.29
CA LYS A 83 -22.29 -8.36 -0.89
C LYS A 83 -21.06 -9.19 -0.54
N LYS A 84 -21.14 -10.49 -0.77
CA LYS A 84 -20.05 -11.43 -0.47
C LYS A 84 -18.87 -11.24 -1.43
N VAL A 85 -17.66 -11.18 -0.86
CA VAL A 85 -16.38 -11.12 -1.56
C VAL A 85 -15.45 -12.14 -0.92
N CYS A 86 -14.88 -13.03 -1.72
CA CYS A 86 -13.87 -13.98 -1.25
C CYS A 86 -12.57 -13.71 -1.99
N PHE A 87 -11.45 -13.67 -1.29
CA PHE A 87 -10.18 -13.31 -1.91
C PHE A 87 -8.99 -14.01 -1.26
N ALA A 88 -7.98 -14.30 -2.08
CA ALA A 88 -6.66 -14.68 -1.61
C ALA A 88 -5.78 -13.43 -1.54
N LEU A 89 -4.96 -13.31 -0.49
CA LEU A 89 -4.09 -12.15 -0.26
C LEU A 89 -2.69 -12.60 0.15
N ALA A 90 -1.66 -11.97 -0.43
CA ALA A 90 -0.27 -12.11 -0.01
C ALA A 90 0.47 -10.78 0.00
N LYS A 91 1.44 -10.66 0.92
CA LYS A 91 2.46 -9.60 0.88
C LYS A 91 3.60 -10.01 -0.07
N PRO A 92 4.35 -9.06 -0.64
CA PRO A 92 5.55 -9.38 -1.40
C PRO A 92 6.58 -10.09 -0.51
N SER A 93 7.24 -11.11 -1.05
CA SER A 93 8.40 -11.76 -0.42
C SER A 93 9.65 -10.88 -0.51
N SER A 94 9.73 -9.98 -1.50
CA SER A 94 10.74 -8.93 -1.55
C SER A 94 10.24 -7.69 -2.28
N SER A 95 10.78 -6.54 -1.91
CA SER A 95 10.44 -5.25 -2.50
C SER A 95 11.69 -4.41 -2.67
N LYS A 96 11.97 -4.01 -3.91
CA LYS A 96 13.12 -3.16 -4.26
C LYS A 96 12.64 -1.84 -4.84
N THR A 97 13.38 -0.78 -4.55
CA THR A 97 13.14 0.57 -5.05
C THR A 97 14.39 1.07 -5.78
N ASN A 98 14.19 1.87 -6.83
CA ASN A 98 15.24 2.64 -7.48
C ASN A 98 14.80 4.10 -7.61
N PRO A 99 15.49 5.07 -6.97
CA PRO A 99 16.62 4.88 -6.05
C PRO A 99 16.26 4.04 -4.81
N PRO A 100 17.23 3.43 -4.10
CA PRO A 100 16.94 2.54 -2.97
C PRO A 100 16.32 3.28 -1.77
N ASN A 101 15.69 2.50 -0.87
CA ASN A 101 15.13 2.93 0.41
C ASN A 101 14.07 4.04 0.33
N ARG A 102 13.22 3.99 -0.70
CA ARG A 102 12.08 4.92 -0.81
C ARG A 102 10.90 4.44 0.04
N PRO A 103 10.33 5.29 0.91
CA PRO A 103 9.20 4.91 1.74
C PRO A 103 7.92 4.77 0.91
N ARG A 104 7.05 3.84 1.32
CA ARG A 104 5.72 3.60 0.75
C ARG A 104 4.86 2.81 1.72
N ASP A 105 3.55 2.76 1.45
CA ASP A 105 2.65 1.88 2.17
C ASP A 105 2.89 0.40 1.80
N PRO A 106 2.43 -0.57 2.61
CA PRO A 106 2.58 -1.98 2.30
C PRO A 106 1.91 -2.36 0.99
N GLY A 107 2.61 -3.14 0.17
CA GLY A 107 2.05 -3.73 -1.05
C GLY A 107 1.35 -5.06 -0.79
N TYR A 108 0.34 -5.37 -1.59
CA TYR A 108 -0.47 -6.59 -1.50
C TYR A 108 -0.87 -7.09 -2.88
N ALA A 109 -0.80 -8.40 -3.09
CA ALA A 109 -1.43 -9.07 -4.22
C ALA A 109 -2.75 -9.68 -3.76
N PHE A 110 -3.79 -9.51 -4.58
CA PHE A 110 -5.13 -10.05 -4.39
C PHE A 110 -5.52 -10.93 -5.57
N VAL A 111 -6.27 -11.98 -5.29
CA VAL A 111 -7.07 -12.70 -6.29
C VAL A 111 -8.48 -12.84 -5.76
N SER A 112 -9.43 -12.16 -6.41
CA SER A 112 -10.77 -11.94 -5.86
C SER A 112 -11.87 -12.64 -6.65
N THR A 113 -12.88 -13.12 -5.94
CA THR A 113 -14.14 -13.61 -6.49
C THR A 113 -15.28 -12.81 -5.86
N ARG A 114 -16.11 -12.19 -6.72
CA ARG A 114 -17.27 -11.38 -6.34
C ARG A 114 -18.51 -11.92 -7.05
N PRO A 115 -19.24 -12.86 -6.42
CA PRO A 115 -20.39 -13.50 -7.05
C PRO A 115 -21.49 -12.53 -7.48
N SER A 116 -21.76 -11.48 -6.68
CA SER A 116 -22.78 -10.48 -7.03
C SER A 116 -22.46 -9.69 -8.31
N GLU A 117 -21.20 -9.64 -8.70
CA GLU A 117 -20.70 -8.94 -9.89
C GLU A 117 -20.34 -9.90 -11.03
N LYS A 118 -20.53 -11.21 -10.83
CA LYS A 118 -20.10 -12.27 -11.77
C LYS A 118 -18.61 -12.21 -12.10
N VAL A 119 -17.79 -11.78 -11.14
CA VAL A 119 -16.33 -11.73 -11.27
C VAL A 119 -15.70 -12.90 -10.54
N THR A 120 -14.81 -13.61 -11.22
CA THR A 120 -14.06 -14.75 -10.69
C THR A 120 -12.57 -14.58 -10.98
N ASN A 121 -11.73 -14.86 -9.98
CA ASN A 121 -10.28 -14.81 -10.07
C ASN A 121 -9.68 -13.51 -10.65
N GLU A 122 -10.27 -12.36 -10.35
CA GLU A 122 -9.68 -11.08 -10.74
C GLU A 122 -8.39 -10.84 -9.97
N VAL A 123 -7.27 -10.67 -10.69
CA VAL A 123 -5.97 -10.36 -10.09
C VAL A 123 -5.83 -8.85 -9.96
N SER A 124 -5.45 -8.40 -8.77
CA SER A 124 -5.09 -7.01 -8.54
C SER A 124 -3.94 -6.86 -7.55
N ILE A 125 -3.18 -5.78 -7.70
CA ILE A 125 -2.06 -5.45 -6.80
C ILE A 125 -2.32 -4.06 -6.24
N MET A 126 -2.31 -3.93 -4.91
CA MET A 126 -2.15 -2.63 -4.26
C MET A 126 -0.66 -2.41 -4.06
N ILE A 127 -0.09 -1.38 -4.70
CA ILE A 127 1.37 -1.19 -4.73
C ILE A 127 1.90 -0.29 -3.61
N GLY A 128 0.99 0.37 -2.88
CA GLY A 128 1.29 1.20 -1.73
C GLY A 128 1.80 2.61 -2.05
N TYR A 129 1.58 3.09 -3.27
CA TYR A 129 1.88 4.47 -3.68
C TYR A 129 1.08 4.85 -4.93
N GLN A 130 0.93 6.16 -5.18
CA GLN A 130 0.33 6.64 -6.42
C GLN A 130 1.25 6.36 -7.62
N ILE A 131 0.73 5.63 -8.60
CA ILE A 131 1.46 5.23 -9.81
C ILE A 131 1.55 6.43 -10.76
N LYS A 132 2.67 6.54 -11.50
CA LYS A 132 2.85 7.60 -12.50
C LYS A 132 1.81 7.46 -13.62
N PRO A 133 1.01 8.49 -13.91
CA PRO A 133 0.07 8.43 -15.02
C PRO A 133 0.80 8.13 -16.34
N GLY A 134 0.26 7.18 -17.10
CA GLY A 134 0.81 6.77 -18.41
C GLY A 134 2.13 5.97 -18.35
N SER A 135 2.65 5.60 -17.17
CA SER A 135 3.78 4.67 -17.10
C SER A 135 3.34 3.23 -17.36
N ASP A 136 4.21 2.46 -18.02
CA ASP A 136 4.01 1.02 -18.16
C ASP A 136 4.23 0.32 -16.82
N SER A 137 3.27 -0.50 -16.42
CA SER A 137 3.39 -1.42 -15.30
C SER A 137 3.22 -2.85 -15.80
N THR A 138 3.95 -3.79 -15.23
CA THR A 138 3.99 -5.18 -15.71
C THR A 138 3.93 -6.18 -14.57
N LEU A 139 3.25 -7.30 -14.78
CA LEU A 139 3.35 -8.50 -13.96
C LEU A 139 4.00 -9.61 -14.80
N ALA A 140 5.01 -10.28 -14.26
CA ALA A 140 5.72 -11.37 -14.93
C ALA A 140 5.76 -12.64 -14.08
N ILE A 141 5.61 -13.80 -14.72
CA ILE A 141 5.73 -15.13 -14.10
C ILE A 141 6.57 -15.99 -15.03
N GLY A 142 7.81 -16.29 -14.64
CA GLY A 142 8.79 -16.89 -15.54
C GLY A 142 8.96 -16.02 -16.81
N ASN A 143 8.64 -16.59 -17.97
CA ASN A 143 8.75 -15.90 -19.26
C ASN A 143 7.46 -15.19 -19.69
N ALA A 144 6.32 -15.47 -19.02
CA ALA A 144 5.06 -14.81 -19.30
C ALA A 144 5.05 -13.39 -18.73
N ARG A 145 4.53 -12.43 -19.50
CA ARG A 145 4.43 -11.02 -19.11
C ARG A 145 3.04 -10.51 -19.45
N TYR A 146 2.47 -9.77 -18.51
CA TYR A 146 1.14 -9.18 -18.60
C TYR A 146 1.27 -7.68 -18.39
N ALA A 147 0.68 -6.90 -19.30
CA ALA A 147 0.58 -5.46 -19.14
C ALA A 147 -0.47 -5.14 -18.07
N MET A 148 -0.14 -4.22 -17.17
CA MET A 148 -1.02 -3.83 -16.08
C MET A 148 -1.54 -2.41 -16.31
N TYR A 149 -2.84 -2.22 -16.14
CA TYR A 149 -3.46 -0.91 -16.04
C TYR A 149 -3.38 -0.41 -14.60
N ALA A 150 -3.07 0.88 -14.43
CA ALA A 150 -2.94 1.53 -13.13
C ALA A 150 -4.11 2.47 -12.83
N GLN A 151 -4.63 2.41 -11.61
CA GLN A 151 -5.61 3.36 -11.10
C GLN A 151 -5.35 3.63 -9.62
N GLY A 152 -4.95 4.88 -9.31
CA GLY A 152 -4.51 5.24 -7.97
C GLY A 152 -3.22 4.49 -7.58
N ASP A 153 -3.32 3.65 -6.55
CA ASP A 153 -2.28 2.72 -6.11
C ASP A 153 -2.54 1.26 -6.53
N GLY A 154 -3.62 1.01 -7.27
CA GLY A 154 -3.99 -0.32 -7.75
C GLY A 154 -3.48 -0.61 -9.16
N LEU A 155 -3.15 -1.88 -9.40
CA LEU A 155 -2.82 -2.45 -10.70
C LEU A 155 -3.74 -3.62 -11.02
N TRP A 156 -4.27 -3.66 -12.23
CA TRP A 156 -5.08 -4.75 -12.79
C TRP A 156 -4.52 -5.17 -14.14
N ILE A 157 -4.83 -6.38 -14.59
CA ILE A 157 -4.47 -6.77 -15.96
C ILE A 157 -5.14 -5.83 -16.97
N LYS A 158 -4.37 -5.36 -17.96
CA LYS A 158 -4.89 -4.43 -18.98
C LYS A 158 -5.87 -5.11 -19.94
N ASN A 159 -5.70 -6.42 -20.15
CA ASN A 159 -6.54 -7.24 -21.01
C ASN A 159 -7.17 -8.36 -20.19
N ALA A 160 -8.46 -8.22 -19.85
CA ALA A 160 -9.20 -9.21 -19.07
C ALA A 160 -9.25 -10.60 -19.73
N ALA A 161 -9.08 -10.70 -21.05
CA ALA A 161 -9.03 -11.99 -21.75
C ALA A 161 -7.76 -12.82 -21.44
N GLU A 162 -6.77 -12.23 -20.77
CA GLU A 162 -5.55 -12.91 -20.33
C GLU A 162 -5.63 -13.38 -18.87
N GLU A 163 -6.67 -13.03 -18.13
CA GLU A 163 -6.80 -13.30 -16.69
C GLU A 163 -6.72 -14.80 -16.38
N ASP A 164 -7.45 -15.64 -17.11
CA ASP A 164 -7.40 -17.10 -16.90
C ASP A 164 -6.00 -17.66 -17.15
N ARG A 165 -5.29 -17.15 -18.16
CA ARG A 165 -3.89 -17.56 -18.45
C ARG A 165 -2.94 -17.08 -17.36
N LEU A 166 -3.17 -15.88 -16.83
CA LEU A 166 -2.43 -15.35 -15.69
C LEU A 166 -2.63 -16.23 -14.46
N ILE A 167 -3.87 -16.58 -14.11
CA ILE A 167 -4.17 -17.46 -12.98
C ILE A 167 -3.53 -18.84 -13.15
N ASP A 168 -3.60 -19.42 -14.35
CA ASP A 168 -2.94 -20.69 -14.66
C ASP A 168 -1.41 -20.60 -14.49
N ALA A 169 -0.80 -19.51 -14.96
CA ALA A 169 0.62 -19.25 -14.77
C ALA A 169 0.94 -19.06 -13.28
N MET A 170 0.11 -18.34 -12.52
CA MET A 170 0.27 -18.14 -11.08
C MET A 170 0.19 -19.45 -10.29
N ARG A 171 -0.71 -20.36 -10.66
CA ARG A 171 -0.84 -21.68 -10.02
C ARG A 171 0.36 -22.60 -10.26
N LYS A 172 1.05 -22.44 -11.39
CA LYS A 172 2.20 -23.26 -11.82
C LYS A 172 3.56 -22.61 -11.51
N GLY A 173 3.59 -21.29 -11.34
CA GLY A 173 4.79 -20.50 -11.14
C GLY A 173 5.31 -20.55 -9.70
N ALA A 174 6.58 -20.17 -9.53
CA ALA A 174 7.20 -20.03 -8.22
C ALA A 174 6.98 -18.63 -7.63
N ASP A 175 7.17 -17.60 -8.48
CA ASP A 175 7.07 -16.20 -8.10
C ASP A 175 6.39 -15.36 -9.19
N ALA A 176 5.70 -14.30 -8.78
CA ALA A 176 5.23 -13.22 -9.64
C ALA A 176 6.04 -11.95 -9.37
N THR A 177 6.58 -11.34 -10.42
CA THR A 177 7.32 -10.07 -10.34
C THR A 177 6.50 -8.93 -10.89
N VAL A 178 6.22 -7.93 -10.06
CA VAL A 178 5.50 -6.72 -10.43
C VAL A 178 6.48 -5.55 -10.52
N LYS A 179 6.40 -4.80 -11.62
CA LYS A 179 7.17 -3.58 -11.83
C LYS A 179 6.24 -2.42 -12.15
N ALA A 180 6.52 -1.26 -11.56
CA ALA A 180 5.82 -0.01 -11.81
C ALA A 180 6.70 1.19 -11.42
N THR A 181 6.27 2.38 -11.83
CA THR A 181 6.93 3.64 -11.48
C THR A 181 5.96 4.51 -10.70
N SER A 182 6.37 5.00 -9.54
CA SER A 182 5.55 5.94 -8.75
C SER A 182 5.47 7.30 -9.41
N ALA A 183 4.44 8.09 -9.07
CA ALA A 183 4.28 9.46 -9.53
C ALA A 183 5.49 10.37 -9.21
N LYS A 184 6.32 9.98 -8.23
CA LYS A 184 7.57 10.67 -7.86
C LYS A 184 8.80 10.19 -8.64
N GLY A 185 8.64 9.29 -9.60
CA GLY A 185 9.72 8.77 -10.43
C GLY A 185 10.55 7.64 -9.79
N THR A 186 10.08 7.03 -8.70
CA THR A 186 10.71 5.83 -8.12
C THR A 186 10.23 4.60 -8.85
N ASP A 187 11.14 3.80 -9.41
CA ASP A 187 10.82 2.47 -9.93
C ASP A 187 10.77 1.46 -8.80
N THR A 188 9.79 0.55 -8.83
CA THR A 188 9.72 -0.56 -7.88
C THR A 188 9.74 -1.91 -8.58
N THR A 189 10.28 -2.90 -7.88
CA THR A 189 10.21 -4.30 -8.28
C THR A 189 9.79 -5.10 -7.05
N ASP A 190 8.57 -5.61 -7.10
CA ASP A 190 7.98 -6.45 -6.06
C ASP A 190 7.94 -7.89 -6.52
N VAL A 191 8.35 -8.79 -5.66
CA VAL A 191 8.28 -10.23 -5.90
C VAL A 191 7.29 -10.82 -4.91
N PHE A 192 6.32 -11.56 -5.40
CA PHE A 192 5.35 -12.31 -4.61
C PHE A 192 5.61 -13.79 -4.78
N SER A 193 5.86 -14.50 -3.68
CA SER A 193 5.90 -15.95 -3.73
C SER A 193 4.51 -16.51 -4.04
N LEU A 194 4.44 -17.44 -4.99
CA LEU A 194 3.20 -18.12 -5.39
C LEU A 194 2.98 -19.41 -4.61
N LYS A 195 3.90 -19.77 -3.70
CA LYS A 195 3.77 -20.94 -2.83
C LYS A 195 2.50 -20.84 -1.98
N GLY A 196 1.61 -21.81 -2.12
CA GLY A 196 0.34 -21.88 -1.38
C GLY A 196 -0.83 -21.18 -2.05
N LEU A 197 -0.61 -20.46 -3.16
CA LEU A 197 -1.68 -19.76 -3.87
C LEU A 197 -2.78 -20.72 -4.35
N SER A 198 -2.41 -21.84 -4.96
CA SER A 198 -3.39 -22.81 -5.49
C SER A 198 -4.37 -23.26 -4.40
N GLN A 199 -3.88 -23.63 -3.22
CA GLN A 199 -4.75 -24.01 -2.11
C GLN A 199 -5.61 -22.86 -1.60
N ALA A 200 -5.06 -21.63 -1.55
CA ALA A 200 -5.83 -20.44 -1.17
C ALA A 200 -6.96 -20.15 -2.16
N LEU A 201 -6.71 -20.25 -3.46
CA LEU A 201 -7.72 -20.06 -4.50
C LEU A 201 -8.81 -21.13 -4.46
N ASP A 202 -8.43 -22.38 -4.18
CA ASP A 202 -9.40 -23.46 -4.04
C ASP A 202 -10.31 -23.23 -2.83
N LYS A 203 -9.75 -22.71 -1.72
CA LYS A 203 -10.52 -22.29 -0.54
C LYS A 203 -11.44 -21.10 -0.84
N VAL A 204 -10.95 -20.07 -1.55
CA VAL A 204 -11.75 -18.93 -2.01
C VAL A 204 -12.93 -19.39 -2.86
N ALA A 205 -12.69 -20.30 -3.81
CA ALA A 205 -13.73 -20.86 -4.67
C ALA A 205 -14.74 -21.70 -3.90
N GLN A 206 -14.32 -22.41 -2.84
CA GLN A 206 -15.25 -23.11 -1.95
C GLN A 206 -16.13 -22.13 -1.17
N GLU A 207 -15.58 -21.05 -0.64
CA GLU A 207 -16.36 -20.09 0.15
C GLU A 207 -17.33 -19.30 -0.71
N CYS A 208 -16.96 -18.87 -1.92
CA CYS A 208 -17.83 -18.06 -2.78
C CYS A 208 -18.79 -18.86 -3.68
N ARG A 209 -18.73 -20.21 -3.65
CA ARG A 209 -19.76 -21.08 -4.25
C ARG A 209 -20.96 -21.31 -3.32
N LYS A 210 -20.75 -21.21 -2.01
CA LYS A 210 -21.78 -21.33 -0.97
C LYS A 210 -22.56 -20.02 -0.83
#